data_AF-A0A0F9DV59-F1
#
_entry.id   AF-A0A0F9DV59-F1
#
_cell.length_a   1.000
_cell.length_b   1.000
_cell.length_c   1.000
_cell.angle_alpha   90.00
_cell.angle_beta   90.00
_cell.angle_gamma   90.00
#
_symmetry.space_group_name_H-M   'P 1'
#
loop_
_entity.id
_entity.type
_entity.pdbx_description
1 polymer ?
#
loop_
_entity_poly.entity_id
_entity_poly.type
_entity_poly.pdbx_seq_one_letter_code
_entity_poly.pdbx_strand_id
1 'polypeptide(L)'
;MKRLYVFLALLLAILLILPLFLDKYVLGIFVMIFFFAYIGQSWNILTGYTGHISLGHALYLGIGAYTSTYLAQTYGLSPWIGMFIGGGMAVIFSMFLGFLGFRFGLRGVYFVILTIAFAEITRLLVSHIEALGSFSGIFLDFSPSFKNFQFRGNKAYYYIS
;
A
#
# COMPACT_ATOMS: atom_id res chain seq x y z
N MET A 1 -5.03 -32.39 -0.78
CA MET A 1 -5.10 -31.44 -1.92
C MET A 1 -6.54 -31.07 -2.28
N LYS A 2 -7.39 -31.96 -2.84
CA LYS A 2 -8.78 -31.61 -3.25
C LYS A 2 -9.65 -30.97 -2.15
N ARG A 3 -9.60 -31.49 -0.92
CA ARG A 3 -10.36 -30.94 0.24
C ARG A 3 -9.94 -29.52 0.63
N LEU A 4 -8.65 -29.19 0.48
CA LEU A 4 -8.12 -27.86 0.78
C LEU A 4 -8.63 -26.84 -0.24
N TYR A 5 -8.61 -27.17 -1.53
CA TYR A 5 -9.14 -26.27 -2.57
C TYR A 5 -10.65 -26.04 -2.43
N VAL A 6 -11.41 -27.07 -2.05
CA VAL A 6 -12.85 -26.92 -1.76
C VAL A 6 -13.07 -25.98 -0.57
N PHE A 7 -12.30 -26.14 0.50
CA PHE A 7 -12.38 -25.25 1.66
C PHE A 7 -12.03 -23.80 1.30
N LEU A 8 -10.94 -23.57 0.56
CA LEU A 8 -10.53 -22.23 0.12
C LEU A 8 -11.58 -21.59 -0.80
N ALA A 9 -12.17 -22.37 -1.72
CA ALA A 9 -13.22 -21.89 -2.61
C ALA A 9 -14.49 -21.51 -1.83
N LEU A 10 -14.89 -22.30 -0.83
CA LEU A 10 -16.02 -21.98 0.04
C LEU A 10 -15.76 -20.73 0.87
N LEU A 11 -14.56 -20.60 1.44
CA LEU A 11 -14.16 -19.41 2.20
C LEU A 11 -14.23 -18.15 1.32
N LEU A 12 -13.70 -18.22 0.10
CA LEU A 12 -13.74 -17.13 -0.87
C LEU A 12 -15.19 -16.77 -1.26
N ALA A 13 -16.05 -17.77 -1.49
CA ALA A 13 -17.46 -17.54 -1.80
C ALA A 13 -18.19 -16.81 -0.66
N ILE A 14 -17.94 -17.20 0.59
CA ILE A 14 -18.49 -16.51 1.78
C ILE A 14 -17.99 -15.06 1.83
N LEU A 15 -16.69 -14.84 1.62
CA LEU A 15 -16.08 -13.50 1.58
C LEU A 15 -16.70 -12.61 0.50
N LEU A 16 -17.01 -13.13 -0.68
CA LEU A 16 -17.62 -12.34 -1.76
C LEU A 16 -19.08 -11.96 -1.47
N ILE A 17 -19.81 -12.77 -0.70
CA ILE A 17 -21.24 -12.56 -0.41
C ILE A 17 -21.45 -11.67 0.83
N LEU A 18 -20.48 -11.62 1.75
CA LEU A 18 -20.51 -10.84 3.00
C LEU A 18 -20.99 -9.37 2.84
N PRO A 19 -20.57 -8.59 1.82
CA PRO A 19 -20.99 -7.19 1.66
C PRO A 19 -22.48 -6.96 1.40
N LEU A 20 -23.23 -8.02 1.06
CA LEU A 20 -24.67 -7.94 0.86
C LEU A 20 -25.43 -7.90 2.19
N PHE A 21 -24.84 -8.43 3.26
CA PHE A 21 -25.49 -8.62 4.57
C PHE A 21 -24.92 -7.72 5.67
N LEU A 22 -23.74 -7.12 5.46
CA LEU A 22 -23.05 -6.31 6.45
C LEU A 22 -23.37 -4.80 6.35
N ASP A 23 -23.38 -4.14 7.49
CA ASP A 23 -23.45 -2.68 7.59
C ASP A 23 -22.13 -2.00 7.14
N LYS A 24 -22.21 -0.73 6.76
CA LYS A 24 -21.09 0.09 6.27
C LYS A 24 -19.91 0.14 7.26
N TYR A 25 -20.19 0.19 8.56
CA TYR A 25 -19.15 0.21 9.59
C TYR A 25 -18.32 -1.08 9.57
N VAL A 26 -19.00 -2.24 9.63
CA VAL A 26 -18.34 -3.55 9.61
C VAL A 26 -17.59 -3.76 8.29
N LEU A 27 -18.16 -3.31 7.17
CA LEU A 27 -17.46 -3.31 5.88
C LEU A 27 -16.17 -2.49 5.90
N GLY A 28 -16.17 -1.33 6.57
CA GLY A 28 -14.95 -0.52 6.74
C GLY A 28 -13.86 -1.26 7.51
N ILE A 29 -14.25 -2.03 8.55
CA ILE A 29 -13.31 -2.88 9.29
C ILE A 29 -12.70 -3.93 8.36
N PHE A 30 -13.50 -4.62 7.55
CA PHE A 30 -12.98 -5.62 6.61
C PHE A 30 -12.05 -5.01 5.56
N VAL A 31 -12.37 -3.83 5.02
CA VAL A 31 -11.47 -3.12 4.10
C VAL A 31 -10.11 -2.87 4.77
N MET A 32 -10.11 -2.45 6.05
CA MET A 32 -8.86 -2.23 6.79
C MET A 32 -8.12 -3.55 7.04
N ILE A 33 -8.84 -4.63 7.35
CA ILE A 33 -8.26 -5.98 7.51
C ILE A 33 -7.57 -6.43 6.22
N PHE A 34 -8.25 -6.31 5.07
CA PHE A 34 -7.66 -6.71 3.78
C PHE A 34 -6.48 -5.83 3.39
N PHE A 35 -6.59 -4.53 3.62
CA PHE A 35 -5.49 -3.59 3.40
C PHE A 35 -4.23 -3.97 4.21
N PHE A 36 -4.37 -4.22 5.52
CA PHE A 36 -3.23 -4.67 6.33
C PHE A 36 -2.79 -6.09 6.01
N ALA A 37 -3.69 -6.98 5.63
CA ALA A 37 -3.33 -8.32 5.17
C ALA A 37 -2.49 -8.26 3.89
N TYR A 38 -2.85 -7.41 2.93
CA TYR A 38 -2.10 -7.17 1.71
C TYR A 38 -0.68 -6.64 2.02
N ILE A 39 -0.56 -5.64 2.90
CA ILE A 39 0.74 -5.11 3.33
C ILE A 39 1.54 -6.17 4.10
N GLY A 40 0.89 -6.96 4.95
CA GLY A 40 1.52 -8.05 5.69
C GLY A 40 2.04 -9.15 4.76
N GLN A 41 1.30 -9.48 3.70
CA GLN A 41 1.74 -10.43 2.69
C GLN A 41 2.92 -9.89 1.87
N SER A 42 2.91 -8.61 1.47
CA SER A 42 4.05 -8.01 0.76
C SER A 42 5.32 -8.01 1.63
N TRP A 43 5.16 -7.71 2.92
CA TRP A 43 6.24 -7.84 3.90
C TRP A 43 6.72 -9.29 4.07
N ASN A 44 5.79 -10.25 4.15
CA ASN A 44 6.12 -11.67 4.24
C ASN A 44 6.83 -12.21 2.99
N ILE A 45 6.53 -11.68 1.80
CA ILE A 45 7.26 -12.04 0.58
C ILE A 45 8.75 -11.70 0.74
N LEU A 46 9.06 -10.51 1.25
CA LEU A 46 10.45 -10.13 1.50
C LEU A 46 11.02 -10.94 2.67
N THR A 47 10.45 -10.82 3.86
CA THR A 47 11.07 -11.36 5.07
C THR A 47 10.98 -12.88 5.18
N GLY A 48 9.86 -13.48 4.78
CA GLY A 48 9.64 -14.92 4.86
C GLY A 48 10.45 -15.71 3.84
N TYR A 49 10.55 -15.23 2.58
CA TYR A 49 11.23 -15.99 1.51
C TYR A 49 12.70 -15.63 1.36
N THR A 50 13.09 -14.37 1.59
CA THR A 50 14.50 -13.94 1.43
C THR A 50 15.28 -13.98 2.75
N GLY A 51 14.60 -14.10 3.89
CA GLY A 51 15.21 -14.05 5.21
C GLY A 51 15.71 -12.66 5.61
N HIS A 52 15.31 -11.60 4.90
CA HIS A 52 15.69 -10.22 5.19
C HIS A 52 14.54 -9.47 5.84
N ILE A 53 14.74 -9.06 7.08
CA ILE A 53 13.74 -8.29 7.84
C ILE A 53 13.83 -6.83 7.40
N SER A 54 12.74 -6.28 6.84
CA SER A 54 12.65 -4.85 6.50
C SER A 54 11.60 -4.20 7.38
N LEU A 55 12.00 -3.19 8.17
CA LEU A 55 11.06 -2.38 8.96
C LEU A 55 10.72 -1.05 8.27
N GLY A 56 11.20 -0.87 7.04
CA GLY A 56 10.93 0.31 6.23
C GLY A 56 9.72 0.20 5.30
N HIS A 57 8.84 -0.81 5.43
CA HIS A 57 7.76 -1.03 4.45
C HIS A 57 6.79 0.16 4.29
N ALA A 58 6.62 0.97 5.34
CA ALA A 58 5.84 2.20 5.29
C ALA A 58 6.37 3.21 4.25
N LEU A 59 7.68 3.17 3.94
CA LEU A 59 8.30 3.96 2.87
C LEU A 59 7.63 3.68 1.53
N TYR A 60 7.56 2.40 1.12
CA TYR A 60 7.08 2.02 -0.20
C TYR A 60 5.58 2.30 -0.35
N LEU A 61 4.82 2.04 0.72
CA LEU A 61 3.41 2.42 0.81
C LEU A 61 3.25 3.94 0.63
N GLY A 62 4.04 4.72 1.38
CA GLY A 62 4.02 6.17 1.33
C GLY A 62 4.35 6.72 -0.07
N ILE A 63 5.43 6.24 -0.69
CA ILE A 63 5.82 6.66 -2.05
C ILE A 63 4.69 6.40 -3.04
N GLY A 64 4.08 5.22 -2.99
CA GLY A 64 2.94 4.87 -3.86
C GLY A 64 1.75 5.81 -3.62
N ALA A 65 1.36 5.98 -2.36
CA ALA A 65 0.25 6.83 -1.96
C ALA A 65 0.47 8.28 -2.40
N TYR A 66 1.56 8.92 -1.96
CA TYR A 66 1.87 10.31 -2.27
C TYR A 66 2.03 10.57 -3.77
N THR A 67 2.64 9.64 -4.52
CA THR A 67 2.75 9.80 -5.98
C THR A 67 1.37 9.80 -6.63
N SER A 68 0.51 8.85 -6.26
CA SER A 68 -0.83 8.75 -6.85
C SER A 68 -1.73 9.95 -6.49
N THR A 69 -1.68 10.43 -5.24
CA THR A 69 -2.48 11.56 -4.76
C THR A 69 -1.98 12.90 -5.31
N TYR A 70 -0.65 13.10 -5.37
CA TYR A 70 -0.06 14.29 -5.96
C TYR A 70 -0.39 14.40 -7.46
N LEU A 71 -0.29 13.31 -8.22
CA LEU A 71 -0.65 13.30 -9.64
C LEU A 71 -2.15 13.59 -9.86
N ALA A 72 -3.01 13.09 -8.98
CA ALA A 72 -4.43 13.36 -9.04
C ALA A 72 -4.75 14.84 -8.74
N GLN A 73 -4.17 15.42 -7.70
CA GLN A 73 -4.47 16.79 -7.29
C GLN A 73 -3.83 17.85 -8.21
N THR A 74 -2.57 17.66 -8.62
CA THR A 74 -1.82 18.66 -9.40
C THR A 74 -2.07 18.56 -10.90
N TYR A 75 -2.18 17.34 -11.44
CA TYR A 75 -2.30 17.11 -12.88
C TYR A 75 -3.68 16.60 -13.31
N GLY A 76 -4.62 16.42 -12.37
CA GLY A 76 -5.94 15.86 -12.66
C GLY A 76 -5.87 14.42 -13.19
N LEU A 77 -4.75 13.71 -12.95
CA LEU A 77 -4.54 12.37 -13.45
C LEU A 77 -5.45 11.40 -12.68
N SER A 78 -6.09 10.49 -13.40
CA SER A 78 -6.91 9.46 -12.75
C SER A 78 -6.07 8.59 -11.82
N PRO A 79 -6.52 8.28 -10.59
CA PRO A 79 -5.81 7.38 -9.69
C PRO A 79 -5.55 5.99 -10.27
N TRP A 80 -6.33 5.55 -11.27
CA TRP A 80 -6.08 4.32 -12.00
C TRP A 80 -4.73 4.30 -12.72
N ILE A 81 -4.29 5.45 -13.25
CA ILE A 81 -2.95 5.59 -13.85
C ILE A 81 -1.95 5.92 -12.75
N GLY A 82 -2.35 6.78 -11.81
CA GLY A 82 -1.55 7.18 -10.65
C GLY A 82 -1.04 6.00 -9.82
N MET A 83 -1.81 4.92 -9.67
CA MET A 83 -1.40 3.72 -8.92
C MET A 83 -0.28 2.94 -9.63
N PHE A 84 -0.27 2.87 -10.96
CA PHE A 84 0.81 2.22 -11.69
C PHE A 84 2.09 3.06 -11.67
N ILE A 85 1.96 4.39 -11.80
CA ILE A 85 3.10 5.30 -11.69
C ILE A 85 3.66 5.26 -10.26
N GLY A 86 2.80 5.31 -9.24
CA GLY A 86 3.19 5.17 -7.84
C GLY A 86 3.85 3.83 -7.54
N GLY A 87 3.32 2.74 -8.10
CA GLY A 87 3.95 1.41 -8.05
C GLY A 87 5.33 1.40 -8.71
N GLY A 88 5.46 2.02 -9.89
CA GLY A 88 6.74 2.18 -10.58
C GLY A 88 7.77 2.97 -9.76
N MET A 89 7.35 4.07 -9.13
CA MET A 89 8.19 4.85 -8.21
C MET A 89 8.61 4.01 -7.00
N ALA A 90 7.70 3.25 -6.40
CA ALA A 90 8.02 2.34 -5.30
C ALA A 90 9.04 1.27 -5.74
N VAL A 91 8.91 0.71 -6.95
CA VAL A 91 9.87 -0.23 -7.53
C VAL A 91 11.25 0.41 -7.68
N ILE A 92 11.35 1.60 -8.27
CA ILE A 92 12.61 2.33 -8.45
C ILE A 92 13.30 2.56 -7.10
N PHE A 93 12.56 3.05 -6.10
CA PHE A 93 13.10 3.25 -4.75
C PHE A 93 13.48 1.94 -4.06
N SER A 94 12.70 0.87 -4.26
CA SER A 94 13.03 -0.46 -3.72
C SER A 94 14.29 -1.04 -4.35
N MET A 95 14.51 -0.84 -5.65
CA MET A 95 15.72 -1.25 -6.35
C MET A 95 16.92 -0.45 -5.86
N PHE A 96 16.77 0.86 -5.66
CA PHE A 96 17.82 1.70 -5.10
C PHE A 96 18.22 1.23 -3.68
N LEU A 97 17.25 0.96 -2.81
CA LEU A 97 17.51 0.46 -1.46
C LEU A 97 18.08 -0.95 -1.42
N GLY A 98 17.53 -1.85 -2.25
CA GLY A 98 18.03 -3.21 -2.39
C GLY A 98 19.46 -3.21 -2.91
N PHE A 99 19.76 -2.38 -3.92
CA PHE A 99 21.11 -2.18 -4.44
C PHE A 99 22.04 -1.73 -3.32
N LEU A 100 21.68 -0.68 -2.56
CA LEU A 100 22.51 -0.18 -1.47
C LEU A 100 22.73 -1.24 -0.39
N GLY A 101 21.65 -1.91 0.04
CA GLY A 101 21.68 -2.98 1.04
C GLY A 101 22.62 -4.13 0.65
N PHE A 102 22.44 -4.66 -0.55
CA PHE A 102 23.17 -5.85 -1.00
C PHE A 102 24.59 -5.52 -1.48
N ARG A 103 24.81 -4.35 -2.07
CA ARG A 103 26.14 -3.91 -2.54
C ARG A 103 27.15 -3.82 -1.39
N PHE A 104 26.70 -3.39 -0.21
CA PHE A 104 27.52 -3.29 1.01
C PHE A 104 27.43 -4.54 1.89
N GLY A 105 26.79 -5.61 1.42
CA GLY A 105 26.70 -6.88 2.14
C GLY A 105 25.94 -6.79 3.47
N LEU A 106 25.02 -5.83 3.60
CA LEU A 106 24.26 -5.64 4.84
C LEU A 106 23.34 -6.84 5.06
N ARG A 107 23.44 -7.46 6.24
CA ARG A 107 22.67 -8.64 6.63
C ARG A 107 22.08 -8.47 8.02
N GLY A 108 20.96 -9.15 8.25
CA GLY A 108 20.29 -9.17 9.54
C GLY A 108 19.96 -7.76 10.05
N VAL A 109 20.40 -7.45 11.27
CA VAL A 109 20.09 -6.20 11.97
C VAL A 109 20.54 -4.96 11.19
N TYR A 110 21.65 -5.02 10.46
CA TYR A 110 22.13 -3.86 9.69
C TYR A 110 21.19 -3.48 8.55
N PHE A 111 20.58 -4.47 7.89
CA PHE A 111 19.57 -4.23 6.85
C PHE A 111 18.29 -3.65 7.46
N VAL A 112 17.90 -4.10 8.65
CA VAL A 112 16.78 -3.52 9.40
C VAL A 112 17.02 -2.03 9.66
N ILE A 113 18.17 -1.68 10.25
CA ILE A 113 18.53 -0.28 10.57
C ILE A 113 18.54 0.58 9.31
N LEU A 114 19.09 0.08 8.19
CA LEU A 114 19.05 0.76 6.90
C LEU A 114 17.61 1.09 6.49
N THR A 115 16.72 0.10 6.49
CA THR A 115 15.33 0.29 6.05
C THR A 115 14.55 1.25 6.95
N ILE A 116 14.80 1.23 8.27
CA ILE A 116 14.22 2.21 9.21
C ILE A 116 14.73 3.62 8.91
N ALA A 117 16.05 3.78 8.75
CA ALA A 117 16.65 5.07 8.48
C ALA A 117 16.09 5.71 7.21
N PHE A 118 15.89 4.92 6.15
CA PHE A 118 15.28 5.43 4.92
C PHE A 118 13.80 5.76 5.06
N ALA A 119 13.02 4.96 5.80
CA ALA A 119 11.64 5.31 6.10
C ALA A 119 11.54 6.64 6.88
N GLU A 120 12.46 6.86 7.83
CA GLU A 120 12.57 8.09 8.60
C GLU A 120 12.96 9.30 7.73
N ILE A 121 14.00 9.15 6.92
CA ILE A 121 14.45 10.18 5.99
C ILE A 121 13.31 10.60 5.07
N THR A 122 12.57 9.65 4.50
CA THR A 122 11.45 9.98 3.62
C THR A 122 10.31 10.65 4.37
N ARG A 123 10.00 10.23 5.61
CA ARG A 123 9.01 10.95 6.44
C ARG A 123 9.42 12.40 6.66
N LEU A 124 10.70 12.65 6.98
CA LEU A 124 11.25 13.99 7.16
C LEU A 124 11.24 14.81 5.86
N LEU A 125 11.56 14.20 4.72
CA LEU A 125 11.50 14.89 3.43
C LEU A 125 10.07 15.33 3.12
N VAL A 126 9.10 14.42 3.25
CA VAL A 126 7.68 14.73 3.00
C VAL A 126 7.18 15.81 3.93
N SER A 127 7.59 15.82 5.21
CA SER A 127 7.16 16.86 6.16
C SER A 127 7.69 18.26 5.83
N HIS A 128 8.77 18.38 5.05
CA HIS A 128 9.34 19.68 4.67
C HIS A 128 8.97 20.14 3.25
N ILE A 129 8.41 19.25 2.43
CA ILE A 129 7.99 19.59 1.06
C ILE A 129 6.55 20.11 1.08
N GLU A 130 6.38 21.42 0.86
CA GLU A 130 5.07 22.07 0.81
C GLU A 130 4.16 21.49 -0.29
N ALA A 131 4.73 21.13 -1.44
CA ALA A 131 4.01 20.52 -2.55
C ALA A 131 3.34 19.18 -2.17
N LEU A 132 3.84 18.48 -1.15
CA LEU A 132 3.27 17.23 -0.64
C LEU A 132 2.35 17.45 0.57
N GLY A 133 1.99 18.70 0.87
CA GLY A 133 1.13 19.06 1.98
C GLY A 133 1.82 19.06 3.35
N SER A 134 3.16 18.94 3.38
CA SER A 134 3.98 18.99 4.61
C SER A 134 3.39 18.06 5.70
N PHE A 135 3.24 18.54 6.94
CA PHE A 135 2.68 17.78 8.07
C PHE A 135 1.19 17.44 7.90
N SER A 136 0.45 18.18 7.07
CA SER A 136 -0.99 17.99 6.88
C SER A 136 -1.33 16.93 5.84
N GLY A 137 -0.37 16.60 4.96
CA GLY A 137 -0.59 15.69 3.83
C GLY A 137 -1.45 16.32 2.72
N ILE A 138 -1.74 15.51 1.70
CA ILE A 138 -2.53 15.94 0.53
C ILE A 138 -4.00 15.56 0.77
N PHE A 139 -4.86 16.56 0.89
CA PHE A 139 -6.30 16.36 0.90
C PHE A 139 -6.82 16.30 -0.53
N LEU A 140 -7.61 15.27 -0.83
CA LEU A 140 -8.27 15.12 -2.14
C LEU A 140 -9.69 15.68 -2.07
N ASP A 141 -10.06 16.44 -3.09
CA ASP A 141 -11.42 16.91 -3.24
C ASP A 141 -12.38 15.74 -3.54
N PHE A 142 -13.49 15.69 -2.80
CA PHE A 142 -14.48 14.63 -2.97
C PHE A 142 -15.31 14.84 -4.23
N SER A 143 -14.95 14.12 -5.28
CA SER A 143 -15.59 14.10 -6.59
C SER A 143 -15.92 12.65 -6.98
N PRO A 144 -17.04 12.09 -6.49
CA PRO A 144 -17.35 10.68 -6.65
C PRO A 144 -17.55 10.34 -8.12
N SER A 145 -16.61 9.56 -8.66
CA SER A 145 -16.60 9.11 -10.04
C SER A 145 -15.73 7.87 -10.16
N PHE A 146 -16.11 6.97 -11.06
CA PHE A 146 -15.27 5.82 -11.40
C PHE A 146 -13.88 6.26 -11.87
N LYS A 147 -13.80 7.35 -12.67
CA LYS A 147 -12.53 7.91 -13.14
C LYS A 147 -11.64 8.40 -11.99
N ASN A 148 -12.24 8.89 -10.91
CA ASN A 148 -11.50 9.42 -9.77
C ASN A 148 -11.27 8.37 -8.68
N PHE A 149 -11.69 7.13 -8.90
CA PHE A 149 -11.59 6.03 -7.92
C PHE A 149 -12.19 6.39 -6.54
N GLN A 150 -13.21 7.25 -6.55
CA GLN A 150 -13.92 7.71 -5.37
C GLN A 150 -15.35 7.20 -5.42
N PHE A 151 -15.69 6.33 -4.48
CA PHE A 151 -17.00 5.69 -4.43
C PHE A 151 -17.78 6.14 -3.20
N ARG A 152 -19.09 6.33 -3.36
CA ARG A 152 -19.99 6.56 -2.24
C ARG A 152 -20.23 5.24 -1.50
N GLY A 153 -19.47 5.01 -0.43
CA GLY A 153 -19.62 3.87 0.48
C GLY A 153 -18.56 2.78 0.33
N ASN A 154 -18.49 1.89 1.33
CA ASN A 154 -17.38 0.95 1.52
C ASN A 154 -17.47 -0.31 0.63
N LYS A 155 -18.60 -0.54 -0.03
CA LYS A 155 -18.84 -1.75 -0.83
C LYS A 155 -17.85 -1.90 -1.98
N ALA A 156 -17.58 -0.82 -2.72
CA ALA A 156 -16.62 -0.86 -3.82
C ALA A 156 -15.19 -1.16 -3.31
N TYR A 157 -14.79 -0.52 -2.21
CA TYR A 157 -13.47 -0.73 -1.61
C TYR A 157 -13.28 -2.17 -1.12
N TYR A 158 -14.32 -2.82 -0.58
CA TYR A 158 -14.23 -4.21 -0.13
C TYR A 158 -13.86 -5.19 -1.25
N TYR A 159 -14.40 -5.02 -2.46
CA TYR A 159 -14.13 -5.93 -3.57
C TYR A 159 -12.76 -5.70 -4.25
N ILE A 160 -12.16 -4.53 -4.03
CA ILE A 160 -10.91 -4.13 -4.67
C ILE A 160 -9.71 -4.30 -3.72
N SER A 161 -9.95 -4.28 -2.40
CA SER A 161 -8.91 -4.38 -1.35
C SER A 161 -8.51 -5.80 -1.01
#